data_AF-A0A8T2KRG8-F1
#
_entry.id   AF-A0A8T2KRG8-F1
#
_cell.length_a   1.000
_cell.length_b   1.000
_cell.length_c   1.000
_cell.angle_alpha   90.00
_cell.angle_beta   90.00
_cell.angle_gamma   90.00
#
_symmetry.space_group_name_H-M   'P 1'
#
loop_
_entity.id
_entity.type
_entity.pdbx_description
1 polymer ?
#
loop_
_entity_poly.entity_id
_entity_poly.type
_entity_poly.pdbx_seq_one_letter_code
_entity_poly.pdbx_strand_id
1 'polypeptide(L)'
;MDKHNYRHKMAQYAQRASVAFHTQGPTLAVEDQHTFHIFDKVKVTISLDASNIQHQKIRMALVEPVIPGVSVALPEPGPEAKKPKLDR
;
A
#
# COMPACT_ATOMS: atom_id res chain seq x y z
N MET A 1 -14.48 -22.04 -20.60
CA MET A 1 -14.87 -20.69 -20.14
C MET A 1 -14.60 -19.73 -21.29
N ASP A 2 -15.66 -19.21 -21.90
CA ASP A 2 -15.57 -18.57 -23.22
C ASP A 2 -14.91 -17.19 -23.17
N LYS A 3 -14.04 -16.89 -24.14
CA LYS A 3 -13.30 -15.61 -24.23
C LYS A 3 -14.22 -14.38 -24.24
N HIS A 4 -15.44 -14.54 -24.73
CA HIS A 4 -16.46 -13.48 -24.74
C HIS A 4 -16.91 -13.10 -23.31
N ASN A 5 -17.17 -14.10 -22.47
CA ASN A 5 -17.57 -13.89 -21.07
C ASN A 5 -16.44 -13.26 -20.24
N TYR A 6 -15.18 -13.59 -20.54
CA TYR A 6 -14.03 -12.99 -19.87
C TYR A 6 -13.91 -11.49 -20.16
N ARG A 7 -13.98 -11.09 -21.43
CA ARG A 7 -13.90 -9.67 -21.84
C ARG A 7 -15.03 -8.84 -21.24
N HIS A 8 -16.24 -9.37 -21.25
CA HIS A 8 -17.41 -8.69 -20.68
C HIS A 8 -17.27 -8.51 -19.16
N LYS A 9 -16.79 -9.54 -18.45
CA LYS A 9 -16.52 -9.48 -17.01
C LYS A 9 -15.42 -8.47 -16.67
N MET A 10 -14.34 -8.42 -17.46
CA MET A 10 -13.25 -7.45 -17.25
C MET A 10 -13.66 -6.01 -17.55
N ALA A 11 -14.49 -5.78 -18.57
CA ALA A 11 -15.05 -4.45 -18.86
C ALA A 11 -15.94 -3.93 -17.72
N GLN A 12 -16.75 -4.81 -17.11
CA GLN A 12 -17.56 -4.47 -15.92
C GLN A 12 -16.72 -4.11 -14.69
N TYR A 13 -15.55 -4.74 -14.50
CA TYR A 13 -14.62 -4.34 -13.42
C TYR A 13 -13.96 -2.98 -13.71
N ALA A 14 -13.56 -2.73 -14.95
CA ALA A 14 -12.95 -1.46 -15.35
C ALA A 14 -13.91 -0.27 -15.19
N GLN A 15 -15.21 -0.46 -15.45
CA GLN A 15 -16.25 0.58 -15.30
C GLN A 15 -16.58 0.93 -13.83
N ARG A 16 -16.11 0.16 -12.85
CA ARG A 16 -16.32 0.45 -11.40
C ARG A 16 -15.25 1.36 -10.79
N ALA A 17 -14.26 1.79 -11.55
CA ALA A 17 -13.14 2.59 -11.02
C ALA A 17 -13.37 4.12 -11.11
N SER A 18 -14.61 4.59 -11.16
CA SER A 18 -14.87 6.03 -11.03
C SER A 18 -14.81 6.43 -9.55
N VAL A 19 -13.65 6.88 -9.11
CA VAL A 19 -13.43 7.37 -7.76
C VAL A 19 -13.92 8.82 -7.67
N ALA A 20 -15.05 9.05 -7.01
CA ALA A 20 -15.57 10.40 -6.80
C ALA A 20 -14.88 11.05 -5.61
N PHE A 21 -14.15 12.14 -5.84
CA PHE A 21 -13.56 12.95 -4.77
C PHE A 21 -14.67 13.75 -4.10
N HIS A 22 -15.05 13.39 -2.87
CA HIS A 22 -15.99 14.15 -2.06
C HIS A 22 -15.22 14.87 -0.96
N THR A 23 -15.25 16.20 -1.01
CA THR A 23 -14.63 17.09 -0.01
C THR A 23 -15.35 17.06 1.35
N GLN A 24 -16.52 16.44 1.44
CA GLN A 24 -17.28 16.22 2.68
C GLN A 24 -17.35 14.74 3.09
N GLY A 25 -16.42 13.92 2.60
CA GLY A 25 -16.33 12.50 2.99
C GLY A 25 -15.91 12.34 4.46
N PRO A 26 -16.05 11.12 5.02
CA PRO A 26 -15.57 10.82 6.35
C PRO A 26 -14.05 11.07 6.45
N THR A 27 -13.64 11.55 7.62
CA THR A 27 -12.25 11.83 7.94
C THR A 27 -11.80 10.98 9.12
N LEU A 28 -10.49 10.81 9.25
CA LEU A 28 -9.86 10.16 10.40
C LEU A 28 -8.85 11.12 11.02
N ALA A 29 -9.16 11.62 12.22
CA ALA A 29 -8.23 12.41 13.02
C ALA A 29 -7.31 11.47 13.82
N VAL A 30 -6.01 11.79 13.82
CA VAL A 30 -4.96 11.02 14.48
C VAL A 30 -4.14 11.94 15.37
N GLU A 31 -4.09 11.61 16.66
CA GLU A 31 -3.31 12.32 17.70
C GLU A 31 -3.48 13.85 17.68
N ASP A 32 -4.67 14.33 17.33
CA ASP A 32 -5.03 15.76 17.17
C ASP A 32 -4.14 16.58 16.22
N GLN A 33 -3.18 15.94 15.55
CA GLN A 33 -2.15 16.60 14.75
C GLN A 33 -2.39 16.42 13.24
N HIS A 34 -2.99 15.31 12.81
CA HIS A 34 -3.25 15.03 11.39
C HIS A 34 -4.68 14.52 11.17
N THR A 35 -5.31 15.00 10.09
CA THR A 35 -6.62 14.53 9.63
C THR A 35 -6.49 13.96 8.23
N PHE A 36 -6.77 12.67 8.09
CA PHE A 36 -6.85 12.02 6.78
C PHE A 36 -8.23 12.18 6.17
N HIS A 37 -8.25 12.47 4.88
CA HIS A 37 -9.42 12.44 4.01
C HIS A 37 -9.36 11.23 3.10
N ILE A 38 -10.52 10.81 2.58
CA ILE A 38 -10.53 9.79 1.54
C ILE A 38 -9.74 10.28 0.32
N PHE A 39 -8.94 9.38 -0.23
CA PHE A 39 -8.06 9.60 -1.39
C PHE A 39 -6.82 10.44 -1.12
N ASP A 40 -6.51 10.71 0.15
CA ASP A 40 -5.20 11.22 0.52
C ASP A 40 -4.11 10.25 0.06
N LYS A 41 -3.09 10.81 -0.59
CA LYS A 41 -1.91 10.05 -0.99
C LYS A 41 -1.05 9.82 0.25
N VAL A 42 -0.78 8.56 0.55
CA VAL A 42 0.13 8.14 1.63
C VAL A 42 1.26 7.28 1.09
N LYS A 43 2.39 7.31 1.79
CA LYS A 43 3.48 6.36 1.58
C LYS A 43 3.48 5.35 2.71
N VAL A 44 3.56 4.08 2.37
CA VAL A 44 3.50 2.97 3.33
C VAL A 44 4.63 1.99 3.06
N THR A 45 5.06 1.27 4.09
CA THR A 45 5.82 0.04 3.94
C THR A 45 4.86 -1.14 3.92
N ILE A 46 5.16 -2.13 3.09
CA ILE A 46 4.41 -3.39 2.99
C ILE A 46 5.37 -4.51 3.36
N SER A 47 4.97 -5.38 4.28
CA SER A 47 5.78 -6.53 4.73
C SER A 47 4.91 -7.78 4.87
N LEU A 48 5.55 -8.95 4.78
CA LEU A 48 4.90 -10.23 5.05
C LEU A 48 5.14 -10.61 6.50
N ASP A 49 4.07 -10.77 7.26
CA ASP A 49 4.11 -11.41 8.56
C ASP A 49 3.88 -12.91 8.40
N ALA A 50 4.97 -13.67 8.44
CA ALA A 50 4.99 -15.12 8.34
C ALA A 50 5.14 -15.81 9.70
N SER A 51 4.94 -15.09 10.81
CA SER A 51 5.07 -15.64 12.18
C SER A 51 4.12 -16.82 12.42
N ASN A 52 3.00 -16.86 11.69
CA ASN A 52 2.14 -18.03 11.59
C ASN A 52 2.14 -18.55 10.15
N ILE A 53 2.74 -19.72 9.93
CA ILE A 53 2.91 -20.32 8.59
C ILE A 53 1.58 -20.66 7.90
N GLN A 54 0.51 -20.91 8.66
CA GLN A 54 -0.82 -21.20 8.09
C GLN A 54 -1.59 -19.92 7.77
N HIS A 55 -1.30 -18.82 8.50
CA HIS A 55 -2.03 -17.56 8.41
C HIS A 55 -1.05 -16.41 8.18
N GLN A 56 -0.29 -16.47 7.08
CA GLN A 56 0.58 -15.37 6.69
C GLN A 56 -0.26 -14.15 6.31
N LYS A 57 0.15 -12.95 6.75
CA LYS A 57 -0.60 -11.71 6.53
C LYS A 57 0.28 -10.63 5.92
N ILE A 58 -0.30 -9.81 5.05
CA ILE A 58 0.34 -8.57 4.62
C ILE A 58 0.14 -7.53 5.72
N ARG A 59 1.23 -6.97 6.23
CA ARG A 59 1.24 -5.85 7.16
C ARG A 59 1.60 -4.58 6.40
N MET A 60 0.90 -3.50 6.71
CA MET A 60 1.16 -2.17 6.19
C MET A 60 1.48 -1.23 7.35
N ALA A 61 2.49 -0.38 7.21
CA ALA A 61 2.81 0.66 8.18
C ALA A 61 3.00 2.01 7.49
N LEU A 62 2.50 3.08 8.10
CA LEU A 62 2.55 4.44 7.54
C LEU A 62 3.98 4.98 7.57
N VAL A 63 4.43 5.61 6.49
CA VAL A 63 5.74 6.28 6.39
C VAL A 63 5.56 7.78 6.22
N GLU A 64 4.75 8.20 5.24
CA GLU A 64 4.43 9.61 5.00
C GLU A 64 2.91 9.80 4.89
N PRO A 65 2.31 10.83 5.53
CA PRO A 65 2.98 11.81 6.38
C PRO A 65 3.57 11.20 7.66
N VAL A 66 4.63 11.83 8.19
CA VAL A 66 5.25 11.40 9.45
C VAL A 66 4.40 11.94 10.59
N ILE A 67 3.64 11.04 11.22
CA ILE A 67 2.83 11.31 12.41
C ILE A 67 3.60 10.71 13.58
N PRO A 68 4.01 11.52 14.58
CA PRO A 68 4.63 11.01 15.79
C PRO A 68 3.83 9.85 16.39
N GLY A 69 4.48 8.84 16.96
CA GLY A 69 3.78 7.69 17.57
C GLY A 69 3.13 6.69 16.60
N VAL A 70 2.85 7.09 15.36
CA VAL A 70 2.10 6.26 14.37
C VAL A 70 2.96 5.86 13.17
N SER A 71 3.71 6.78 12.59
CA SER A 71 4.52 6.51 11.40
C SER A 71 5.83 5.79 11.75
N VAL A 72 6.26 4.88 10.87
CA VAL A 72 7.54 4.18 10.98
C VAL A 72 8.60 4.87 10.12
N ALA A 73 9.86 4.78 10.57
CA ALA A 73 10.98 5.22 9.76
C ALA A 73 11.06 4.41 8.46
N LEU A 74 11.53 5.04 7.38
CA LEU A 74 11.88 4.29 6.18
C LEU A 74 12.96 3.26 6.53
N PRO A 75 12.85 2.02 6.04
CA PRO A 75 13.96 1.08 6.13
C PRO A 75 15.13 1.67 5.33
N GLU A 76 16.25 1.91 6.01
CA GLU A 76 17.51 2.28 5.38
C GLU A 76 17.86 1.24 4.32
N PRO A 77 18.22 1.62 3.08
CA PRO A 77 18.74 0.67 2.10
C PRO A 77 20.03 0.08 2.68
N GLY A 78 20.00 -1.22 2.99
CA GLY A 78 21.19 -1.94 3.45
C GLY A 78 22.36 -1.81 2.44
N PRO A 79 23.60 -2.05 2.88
CA PRO A 79 24.77 -1.87 2.03
C PRO A 79 24.62 -2.69 0.75
N GLU A 80 24.73 -2.02 -0.41
CA GLU A 80 24.68 -2.64 -1.72
C GLU A 80 25.63 -3.84 -1.76
N ALA A 81 25.07 -5.05 -1.90
CA ALA A 81 25.88 -6.25 -2.06
C ALA A 81 26.78 -6.06 -3.29
N LYS A 82 28.10 -5.99 -3.06
CA LYS A 82 29.11 -5.88 -4.12
C LYS A 82 28.88 -7.02 -5.11
N LYS A 83 28.53 -6.67 -6.36
CA LYS A 83 28.37 -7.63 -7.46
C LYS A 83 29.60 -8.57 -7.48
N PRO A 84 29.42 -9.89 -7.49
CA PRO A 84 30.56 -10.80 -7.57
C PRO A 84 31.26 -10.56 -8.92
N LYS A 85 32.58 -10.32 -8.87
CA LYS A 85 33.43 -10.29 -10.06
C LYS A 85 33.48 -11.72 -10.59
N LEU A 86 32.85 -11.95 -11.74
CA LEU A 86 32.99 -13.19 -12.50
C LEU A 86 34.38 -13.14 -13.16
N ASP A 87 35.31 -13.96 -12.66
CA ASP A 87 36.59 -14.18 -13.35
C ASP A 87 36.33 -15.00 -14.61
N ARG A 88 36.97 -14.62 -15.72
CA ARG A 88 36.69 -15.13 -17.08
C ARG A 88 37.61 -16.28 -17.46
#